data_AF-A0A7K2C5I9-F1
#
_entry.id   AF-A0A7K2C5I9-F1
#
_cell.length_a   1.000
_cell.length_b   1.000
_cell.length_c   1.000
_cell.angle_alpha   90.00
_cell.angle_beta   90.00
_cell.angle_gamma   90.00
#
_symmetry.space_group_name_H-M   'P 1'
#
loop_
_entity.id
_entity.type
_entity.pdbx_description
1 polymer ?
#
loop_
_entity_poly.entity_id
_entity_poly.type
_entity_poly.pdbx_seq_one_letter_code
_entity_poly.pdbx_strand_id
1 'polypeptide(L)' 'AGIDLMWGCMDESVISIAAALHTAYACPQTRYLDLDGSFDLSRDTAMGGFNLSDGYMHLLEAPGLGAKLAD' A
#
# COMPACT_ATOMS: atom_id res chain seq x y z
N ALA A 1 21.42 13.20 -1.33
CA ALA A 1 20.78 14.52 -1.47
C ALA A 1 20.11 15.01 -0.18
N GLY A 2 19.84 14.15 0.83
CA GLY A 2 19.18 14.59 2.07
C GLY A 2 17.72 15.03 1.85
N ILE A 3 17.07 14.43 0.85
CA ILE A 3 15.72 14.77 0.41
C ILE A 3 14.78 13.67 0.91
N ASP A 4 13.72 14.09 1.59
CA ASP A 4 12.62 13.23 2.02
C ASP A 4 11.81 12.73 0.81
N LEU A 5 11.33 11.49 0.90
CA LEU A 5 10.53 10.86 -0.15
C LEU A 5 9.04 10.79 0.20
N MET A 6 8.23 10.96 -0.84
CA MET A 6 6.80 10.69 -0.85
C MET A 6 6.54 9.53 -1.81
N TRP A 7 5.73 8.57 -1.37
CA TRP A 7 5.23 7.49 -2.22
C TRP A 7 3.76 7.75 -2.52
N GLY A 8 3.45 7.90 -3.81
CA GLY A 8 2.10 8.13 -4.32
C GLY A 8 1.54 6.90 -5.03
N CYS A 9 0.27 6.97 -5.43
CA CYS A 9 -0.37 6.02 -6.34
C CYS A 9 -1.33 6.73 -7.32
N MET A 10 -1.75 6.02 -8.37
CA MET A 10 -3.00 6.31 -9.07
C MET A 10 -4.16 5.58 -8.37
N ASP A 11 -5.37 5.58 -8.96
CA ASP A 11 -6.50 4.74 -8.55
C ASP A 11 -6.18 3.26 -8.81
N GLU A 12 -5.36 2.68 -7.94
CA GLU A 12 -4.74 1.37 -8.10
C GLU A 12 -5.30 0.35 -7.10
N SER A 13 -5.31 -0.93 -7.51
CA SER A 13 -5.72 -2.06 -6.66
C SER A 13 -4.84 -2.19 -5.41
N VAL A 14 -5.37 -2.81 -4.36
CA VAL A 14 -4.63 -3.22 -3.16
C VAL A 14 -3.35 -4.01 -3.46
N ILE A 15 -3.24 -4.65 -4.62
CA ILE A 15 -1.99 -5.30 -5.08
C ILE A 15 -0.86 -4.27 -5.19
N SER A 16 -1.11 -3.18 -5.92
CA SER A 16 -0.09 -2.15 -6.18
C SER A 16 0.18 -1.32 -4.93
N ILE A 17 -0.88 -0.98 -4.18
CA ILE A 17 -0.77 -0.27 -2.91
C ILE A 17 0.07 -1.07 -1.90
N ALA A 18 -0.14 -2.37 -1.76
CA ALA A 18 0.69 -3.22 -0.90
C ALA A 18 2.16 -3.22 -1.35
N ALA A 19 2.42 -3.33 -2.66
CA ALA A 19 3.79 -3.25 -3.19
C ALA A 19 4.47 -1.91 -2.89
N ALA A 20 3.73 -0.81 -3.04
CA ALA A 20 4.21 0.53 -2.68
C ALA A 20 4.50 0.65 -1.18
N LEU A 21 3.61 0.15 -0.31
CA LEU A 21 3.82 0.15 1.15
C LEU A 21 5.04 -0.67 1.56
N HIS A 22 5.24 -1.87 1.00
CA HIS A 22 6.43 -2.68 1.25
C HIS A 22 7.71 -1.92 0.89
N THR A 23 7.70 -1.24 -0.26
CA THR A 23 8.86 -0.46 -0.72
C THR A 23 9.09 0.77 0.16
N ALA A 24 8.02 1.49 0.48
CA ALA A 24 8.05 2.69 1.28
C ALA A 24 8.55 2.41 2.70
N TYR A 25 8.04 1.37 3.37
CA TYR A 25 8.46 0.99 4.72
C TYR A 25 9.87 0.40 4.78
N ALA A 26 10.37 -0.15 3.67
CA ALA A 26 11.76 -0.59 3.57
C ALA A 26 12.74 0.57 3.26
N CYS A 27 12.26 1.75 2.88
CA CYS A 27 13.08 2.89 2.50
C CYS A 27 13.25 3.89 3.65
N PRO A 28 14.47 4.07 4.21
CA PRO A 28 14.70 4.98 5.34
C PRO A 28 14.42 6.46 5.05
N GLN A 29 14.39 6.86 3.77
CA GLN A 29 14.10 8.23 3.34
C GLN A 29 12.59 8.50 3.19
N THR A 30 11.75 7.48 3.35
CA THR A 30 10.29 7.64 3.31
C THR A 30 9.83 8.55 4.43
N ARG A 31 9.13 9.61 4.05
CA ARG A 31 8.56 10.59 4.99
C ARG A 31 7.05 10.74 4.83
N TYR A 32 6.55 10.63 3.61
CA TYR A 32 5.15 10.86 3.27
C TYR A 32 4.58 9.69 2.46
N LEU A 33 3.30 9.41 2.67
CA LEU A 33 2.54 8.42 1.94
C LEU A 33 1.25 9.04 1.43
N ASP A 34 0.93 8.74 0.19
CA ASP A 34 -0.30 9.09 -0.51
C ASP A 34 -0.72 7.84 -1.30
N LEU A 35 -1.17 6.83 -0.55
CA LEU A 35 -1.37 5.47 -1.03
C LEU A 35 -2.82 5.02 -0.78
N ASP A 36 -3.77 5.92 -0.97
CA ASP A 36 -5.19 5.73 -0.70
C ASP A 36 -6.04 5.45 -1.94
N GLY A 37 -5.46 5.40 -3.14
CA GLY A 37 -6.19 5.18 -4.40
C GLY A 37 -7.03 3.88 -4.45
N SER A 38 -6.68 2.87 -3.64
CA SER A 38 -7.52 1.67 -3.49
C SER A 38 -8.87 1.92 -2.79
N PHE A 39 -9.00 3.01 -2.03
CA PHE A 39 -10.23 3.34 -1.29
C PHE A 39 -11.33 3.89 -2.21
N ASP A 40 -10.95 4.46 -3.34
CA ASP A 40 -11.88 4.99 -4.35
C ASP A 40 -12.43 3.91 -5.30
N LEU A 41 -11.90 2.69 -5.23
CA LEU A 41 -12.37 1.59 -6.05
C LEU A 41 -13.68 1.02 -5.51
N SER A 42 -14.75 1.09 -6.30
CA SER A 42 -16.05 0.47 -5.94
C SER A 42 -15.97 -1.06 -5.83
N ARG A 43 -15.04 -1.68 -6.57
CA ARG A 43 -14.72 -3.10 -6.50
C ARG A 43 -13.25 -3.29 -6.87
N ASP A 44 -12.52 -3.94 -5.98
CA ASP A 44 -11.16 -4.42 -6.27
C ASP A 44 -11.21 -5.89 -6.72
N THR A 45 -10.33 -6.26 -7.66
CA THR A 45 -10.15 -7.64 -8.11
C THR A 45 -9.26 -8.45 -7.15
N ALA A 46 -8.71 -7.79 -6.14
CA ALA A 46 -7.89 -8.40 -5.10
C ALA A 46 -8.35 -8.00 -3.69
N MET A 47 -7.90 -8.79 -2.72
CA MET A 47 -8.13 -8.56 -1.30
C MET A 47 -6.89 -8.91 -0.48
N GLY A 48 -6.83 -8.42 0.76
CA GLY A 48 -5.63 -8.51 1.59
C GLY A 48 -4.68 -7.35 1.29
N GLY A 49 -3.38 -7.62 1.22
CA GLY A 49 -2.36 -6.60 0.95
C GLY A 49 -1.88 -5.89 2.22
N PHE A 50 -2.79 -5.15 2.85
CA PHE A 50 -2.53 -4.42 4.08
C PHE A 50 -3.82 -4.29 4.91
N ASN A 51 -3.68 -3.96 6.19
CA ASN A 51 -4.79 -3.56 7.06
C ASN A 51 -4.79 -2.05 7.25
N LEU A 52 -5.96 -1.42 7.15
CA LEU A 52 -6.15 -0.04 7.58
C LEU A 52 -6.72 -0.03 9.01
N SER A 53 -5.99 0.54 9.97
CA SER A 53 -6.48 0.73 11.33
C SER A 53 -6.12 2.12 11.83
N ASP A 54 -7.11 2.87 12.30
CA ASP A 54 -6.95 4.24 12.80
C ASP A 54 -6.23 5.20 11.83
N GLY A 55 -6.45 5.01 10.53
CA GLY A 55 -5.79 5.80 9.47
C GLY A 55 -4.36 5.37 9.14
N TYR A 56 -3.85 4.32 9.78
CA TYR A 56 -2.53 3.75 9.51
C TYR A 56 -2.64 2.47 8.67
N MET A 57 -1.75 2.32 7.71
CA MET A 57 -1.67 1.16 6.81
C MET A 57 -0.61 0.19 7.33
N HIS A 58 -1.02 -1.01 7.72
CA HIS A 58 -0.16 -2.05 8.29
C HIS A 58 0.04 -3.18 7.30
N LEU A 59 1.30 -3.53 7.01
CA LEU A 59 1.61 -4.72 6.23
C LEU A 59 1.16 -5.98 6.97
N LEU A 60 0.71 -6.98 6.20
CA LEU A 60 0.32 -8.27 6.75
C LEU A 60 1.56 -9.15 7.01
N GLU A 61 1.50 -10.01 8.04
CA GLU A 61 2.50 -11.05 8.27
C GLU A 61 2.26 -12.28 7.36
N ALA A 62 2.14 -12.04 6.06
CA ALA A 62 1.98 -13.07 5.04
C ALA A 62 3.12 -13.00 4.02
N PRO A 63 3.50 -14.12 3.38
CA PRO A 63 4.53 -14.11 2.35
C PRO A 63 4.18 -13.20 1.16
N GLY A 64 5.18 -12.54 0.59
CA GLY A 64 5.02 -11.66 -0.57
C GLY A 64 4.26 -10.38 -0.20
N LEU A 65 3.31 -9.99 -1.05
CA LEU A 65 2.50 -8.78 -0.85
C LEU A 65 1.31 -8.99 0.09
N GLY A 66 1.06 -10.21 0.56
CA GLY A 66 -0.13 -10.53 1.36
C GLY A 66 -1.48 -10.35 0.63
N ALA A 67 -1.48 -10.18 -0.69
CA ALA A 67 -2.67 -10.03 -1.52
C ALA A 67 -3.05 -11.34 -2.23
N LYS A 68 -4.35 -11.53 -2.47
CA LYS A 68 -4.92 -12.62 -3.28
C LYS A 68 -6.02 -12.10 -4.18
N LEU A 69 -6.33 -12.81 -5.25
CA LEU A 69 -7.49 -12.49 -6.09
C LEU A 69 -8.78 -12.62 -5.27
N ALA A 70 -9.68 -11.67 -5.44
CA ALA A 70 -11.02 -11.72 -4.89
C ALA A 70 -11.91 -12.60 -5.78
N ASP A 71 -12.71 -13.48 -5.16
CA ASP A 71 -13.66 -14.35 -5.84
C ASP A 71 -14.85 -13.57 -6.46
#